data_AF-A0A7K2J3U2-F1
#
_entry.id   AF-A0A7K2J3U2-F1
#
_cell.length_a   1.000
_cell.length_b   1.000
_cell.length_c   1.000
_cell.angle_alpha   90.00
_cell.angle_beta   90.00
_cell.angle_gamma   90.00
#
_symmetry.space_group_name_H-M   'P 1'
#
loop_
_entity.id
_entity.type
_entity.pdbx_description
1 polymer ?
#
loop_
_entity_poly.entity_id
_entity_poly.type
_entity_poly.pdbx_seq_one_letter_code
_entity_poly.pdbx_strand_id
1 'polypeptide(L)'
;RDMLDYQDAGTVAAVLGNGRRTSAHDTVPFALWSAARSLGNFEEAFWLTAQAGGDVDTTCAIVGGVVAAGTAGAPPAAWLAQTEEPPGWLVPARH
;
A
#
# COMPACT_ATOMS: atom_id res chain seq x y z
N ARG A 1 13.60 15.96 -12.57
CA ARG A 1 12.40 16.25 -11.76
C ARG A 1 12.05 14.93 -11.12
N ASP A 2 12.14 14.85 -9.80
CA ASP A 2 11.99 13.58 -9.09
C ASP A 2 10.50 13.20 -9.08
N MET A 3 10.17 11.91 -9.15
CA MET A 3 8.77 11.48 -9.12
C MET A 3 8.09 11.82 -7.79
N LEU A 4 8.86 11.99 -6.71
CA LEU A 4 8.34 12.43 -5.41
C LEU A 4 7.89 13.90 -5.38
N ASP A 5 8.27 14.70 -6.38
CA ASP A 5 7.81 16.09 -6.48
C ASP A 5 6.32 16.18 -6.84
N TYR A 6 5.77 15.14 -7.47
CA TYR A 6 4.35 15.07 -7.80
C TYR A 6 3.54 14.82 -6.52
N GLN A 7 2.42 15.55 -6.37
CA GLN A 7 1.55 15.46 -5.20
C GLN A 7 0.28 14.65 -5.50
N ASP A 8 -0.05 14.48 -6.78
CA ASP A 8 -1.28 13.85 -7.21
C ASP A 8 -1.04 12.38 -7.58
N ALA A 9 -1.63 11.49 -6.78
CA ALA A 9 -1.52 10.05 -7.00
C ALA A 9 -2.12 9.61 -8.34
N GLY A 10 -3.17 10.28 -8.83
CA GLY A 10 -3.77 10.00 -10.14
C GLY A 10 -2.79 10.23 -11.29
N THR A 11 -2.06 11.35 -11.25
CA THR A 11 -1.00 11.70 -12.20
C THR A 11 0.13 10.68 -12.16
N VAL A 12 0.57 10.27 -10.97
CA VAL A 12 1.66 9.29 -10.86
C VAL A 12 1.21 7.90 -11.32
N ALA A 13 0.00 7.48 -10.96
CA ALA A 13 -0.61 6.25 -11.46
C ALA A 13 -0.75 6.23 -13.00
N ALA A 14 -1.06 7.38 -13.62
CA ALA A 14 -1.13 7.48 -15.08
C ALA A 14 0.23 7.28 -15.77
N VAL A 15 1.34 7.62 -15.09
CA VAL A 15 2.70 7.48 -15.61
C VAL A 15 3.29 6.11 -15.29
N LEU A 16 3.11 5.63 -14.05
CA LEU A 16 3.74 4.42 -13.53
C LEU A 16 2.89 3.15 -13.70
N GLY A 17 1.59 3.30 -13.90
CA GLY A 17 0.63 2.21 -13.76
C GLY A 17 0.10 2.10 -12.33
N ASN A 18 -1.08 1.51 -12.17
CA ASN A 18 -1.71 1.23 -10.86
C ASN A 18 -2.23 -0.22 -10.78
N GLY A 19 -1.56 -1.12 -11.48
CA GLY A 19 -1.84 -2.55 -11.52
C GLY A 19 -3.05 -2.97 -12.36
N ARG A 20 -3.70 -2.05 -13.09
CA ARG A 20 -4.78 -2.37 -14.04
C ARG A 20 -4.39 -3.40 -15.10
N ARG A 21 -3.09 -3.55 -15.39
CA ARG A 21 -2.56 -4.55 -16.34
C ARG A 21 -2.04 -5.81 -15.66
N THR A 22 -2.22 -5.94 -14.34
CA THR A 22 -1.86 -7.11 -13.53
C THR A 22 -0.43 -7.58 -13.81
N SER A 23 0.52 -6.64 -13.79
CA SER A 23 1.93 -6.92 -14.04
C SER A 23 2.80 -6.15 -13.05
N ALA A 24 3.93 -6.72 -12.66
CA ALA A 24 4.82 -6.08 -11.68
C ALA A 24 5.25 -4.67 -12.13
N HIS A 25 5.53 -4.46 -13.42
CA HIS A 25 5.90 -3.16 -13.97
C HIS A 25 4.78 -2.11 -13.89
N ASP A 26 3.52 -2.54 -13.87
CA ASP A 26 2.34 -1.67 -13.77
C ASP A 26 1.89 -1.48 -12.31
N THR A 27 2.38 -2.30 -11.37
CA THR A 27 1.93 -2.31 -9.97
C THR A 27 2.98 -1.77 -9.01
N VAL A 28 4.21 -2.30 -9.08
CA VAL A 28 5.25 -2.09 -8.08
C VAL A 28 5.75 -0.65 -8.04
N PRO A 29 6.01 0.04 -9.17
CA PRO A 29 6.53 1.40 -9.13
C PRO A 29 5.58 2.38 -8.42
N PHE A 30 4.28 2.32 -8.71
CA PHE A 30 3.29 3.18 -8.04
C PHE A 30 3.13 2.83 -6.56
N ALA A 31 3.09 1.54 -6.20
CA ALA A 31 3.02 1.13 -4.81
C ALA A 31 4.23 1.63 -4.00
N LEU A 32 5.44 1.52 -4.53
CA LEU A 32 6.64 2.04 -3.85
C LEU A 32 6.66 3.56 -3.75
N TRP A 33 6.20 4.27 -4.78
CA TRP A 33 6.04 5.72 -4.74
C TRP A 33 5.06 6.15 -3.64
N SER A 34 3.89 5.51 -3.57
CA SER A 34 2.86 5.81 -2.56
C SER A 34 3.37 5.55 -1.14
N ALA A 35 4.08 4.43 -0.92
CA ALA A 35 4.69 4.12 0.36
C ALA A 35 5.75 5.16 0.76
N ALA A 36 6.66 5.51 -0.16
CA ALA A 36 7.70 6.50 0.05
C ALA A 36 7.14 7.89 0.42
N ARG A 37 6.01 8.26 -0.19
CA ARG A 37 5.36 9.57 0.03
C ARG A 37 4.75 9.72 1.43
N SER A 38 4.45 8.60 2.10
CA SER A 38 3.72 8.55 3.36
C SER A 38 4.36 7.61 4.40
N LEU A 39 5.70 7.46 4.38
CA LEU A 39 6.48 6.50 5.21
C LEU A 39 6.23 6.57 6.73
N GLY A 40 5.64 7.65 7.25
CA GLY A 40 5.32 7.83 8.67
C GLY A 40 3.83 7.71 9.02
N ASN A 41 2.96 7.44 8.03
CA ASN A 41 1.52 7.49 8.22
C ASN A 41 0.82 6.39 7.41
N PHE A 42 0.46 5.30 8.09
CA PHE A 42 -0.18 4.14 7.46
C PHE A 42 -1.51 4.50 6.79
N GLU A 43 -2.39 5.24 7.48
CA GLU A 43 -3.71 5.58 6.95
C GLU A 43 -3.61 6.44 5.70
N GLU A 44 -2.73 7.45 5.73
CA GLU A 44 -2.49 8.32 4.57
C GLU A 44 -1.93 7.53 3.40
N ALA A 45 -0.93 6.67 3.62
CA ALA A 45 -0.35 5.83 2.57
C ALA A 45 -1.40 4.91 1.93
N PHE A 46 -2.23 4.28 2.75
CA PHE A 46 -3.29 3.38 2.30
C PHE A 46 -4.34 4.12 1.47
N TRP A 47 -4.89 5.23 2.00
CA TRP A 47 -5.93 5.98 1.29
C TRP A 47 -5.40 6.68 0.04
N LEU A 48 -4.18 7.21 0.05
CA LEU A 48 -3.53 7.78 -1.14
C LEU A 48 -3.46 6.75 -2.27
N THR A 49 -3.08 5.52 -1.93
CA THR A 49 -2.98 4.41 -2.87
C THR A 49 -4.35 3.98 -3.39
N ALA A 50 -5.30 3.74 -2.49
CA ALA A 50 -6.64 3.26 -2.85
C ALA A 50 -7.38 4.24 -3.77
N GLN A 51 -7.21 5.55 -3.55
CA GLN A 51 -7.85 6.60 -4.38
C GLN A 51 -7.39 6.59 -5.84
N ALA A 52 -6.19 6.06 -6.15
CA ALA A 52 -5.73 5.93 -7.53
C ALA A 52 -6.43 4.79 -8.30
N GLY A 53 -7.16 3.91 -7.62
CA GLY A 53 -7.87 2.78 -8.21
C GLY A 53 -6.95 1.75 -8.87
N GLY A 54 -7.51 0.94 -9.77
CA GLY A 54 -6.78 -0.14 -10.43
C GLY A 54 -6.79 -1.43 -9.61
N ASP A 55 -5.64 -2.03 -9.41
CA ASP A 55 -5.44 -3.23 -8.57
C ASP A 55 -5.24 -2.79 -7.11
N VAL A 56 -6.35 -2.32 -6.52
CA VAL A 56 -6.35 -1.62 -5.23
C VAL A 56 -5.88 -2.52 -4.10
N ASP A 57 -6.32 -3.76 -4.07
CA ASP A 57 -5.93 -4.75 -3.07
C ASP A 57 -4.43 -5.04 -3.14
N THR A 58 -3.89 -5.33 -4.32
CA THR A 58 -2.46 -5.65 -4.47
C THR A 58 -1.58 -4.45 -4.14
N THR A 59 -1.92 -3.26 -4.66
CA THR A 59 -1.14 -2.04 -4.40
C THR A 59 -1.18 -1.64 -2.94
N CYS A 60 -2.35 -1.67 -2.29
CA CYS A 60 -2.48 -1.35 -0.87
C CYS A 60 -1.80 -2.40 0.03
N ALA A 61 -1.80 -3.68 -0.36
CA ALA A 61 -1.06 -4.71 0.37
C ALA A 61 0.45 -4.46 0.35
N ILE A 62 1.02 -4.11 -0.81
CA ILE A 62 2.45 -3.75 -0.92
C ILE A 62 2.76 -2.51 -0.07
N VAL A 63 1.96 -1.44 -0.22
CA VAL A 63 2.14 -0.19 0.52
C VAL A 63 2.07 -0.43 2.03
N GLY A 64 1.04 -1.15 2.48
CA GLY A 64 0.86 -1.49 3.88
C GLY A 64 2.03 -2.29 4.44
N GLY A 65 2.53 -3.28 3.69
CA GLY A 65 3.70 -4.07 4.09
C GLY A 65 4.97 -3.22 4.25
N VAL A 66 5.24 -2.32 3.29
CA VAL A 66 6.41 -1.42 3.34
C VAL A 66 6.30 -0.43 4.50
N VAL A 67 5.14 0.22 4.66
CA VAL A 67 4.94 1.24 5.70
C VAL A 67 4.93 0.62 7.09
N ALA A 68 4.29 -0.54 7.27
CA ALA A 68 4.25 -1.24 8.55
C ALA A 68 5.58 -1.87 8.97
N ALA A 69 6.48 -2.15 8.02
CA ALA A 69 7.86 -2.55 8.33
C ALA A 69 8.72 -1.37 8.83
N GLY A 70 8.27 -0.12 8.63
CA GLY A 70 8.93 1.09 9.07
C GLY A 70 8.48 1.59 10.45
N THR A 71 8.73 2.88 10.72
CA THR A 71 8.38 3.51 12.00
C THR A 71 6.92 3.95 12.11
N ALA A 72 6.17 3.97 10.99
CA ALA A 72 4.74 4.25 10.98
C ALA A 72 3.92 3.22 11.78
N GLY A 73 4.46 2.00 11.92
CA GLY A 73 3.84 0.93 12.68
C GLY A 73 2.67 0.26 11.97
N ALA A 74 1.89 -0.47 12.75
CA ALA A 74 0.79 -1.31 12.25
C ALA A 74 -0.42 -0.47 11.76
N PRO A 75 -1.33 -1.07 10.96
CA PRO A 75 -2.61 -0.44 10.64
C PRO A 75 -3.40 -0.06 11.91
N PRO A 76 -4.34 0.90 11.83
CA PRO A 76 -5.20 1.23 12.96
C PRO A 76 -5.89 -0.01 13.52
N ALA A 77 -5.94 -0.14 14.85
CA ALA A 77 -6.52 -1.31 15.50
C ALA A 77 -7.97 -1.58 15.08
N ALA A 78 -8.74 -0.53 14.80
CA ALA A 78 -10.11 -0.63 14.28
C ALA A 78 -10.18 -1.25 12.86
N TRP A 79 -9.13 -1.11 12.05
CA TRP A 79 -9.07 -1.74 10.73
C TRP A 79 -8.69 -3.22 10.86
N LEU A 80 -7.71 -3.52 11.72
CA LEU A 80 -7.34 -4.91 12.04
C LEU A 80 -8.51 -5.70 12.63
N ALA A 81 -9.36 -5.06 13.45
CA ALA A 81 -10.56 -5.70 13.99
C ALA A 81 -11.62 -6.04 12.93
N GLN A 82 -11.49 -5.53 11.70
CA GLN A 82 -12.40 -5.77 10.59
C GLN A 82 -11.82 -6.74 9.54
N THR A 83 -10.62 -7.28 9.75
CA THR A 83 -10.06 -8.30 8.87
C THR A 83 -10.57 -9.69 9.25
N GLU A 84 -10.73 -10.57 8.27
CA GLU A 84 -11.00 -11.98 8.50
C GLU A 84 -9.87 -12.61 9.34
N GLU A 85 -10.24 -13.51 10.26
CA GLU A 85 -9.23 -14.23 11.02
C GLU A 85 -8.44 -15.13 10.08
N PRO A 86 -7.09 -15.03 10.08
CA PRO A 86 -6.27 -15.89 9.25
C PRO A 86 -6.51 -17.36 9.64
N PRO A 87 -6.47 -18.28 8.67
CA PRO A 87 -6.69 -19.68 8.98
C PRO A 87 -5.63 -20.17 9.96
N GLY A 88 -5.99 -21.11 10.85
CA GLY A 88 -5.12 -21.52 11.96
C GLY A 88 -3.75 -22.09 11.58
N TRP A 89 -3.53 -22.45 10.31
CA TRP A 89 -2.21 -22.86 9.80
C TRP A 89 -1.27 -21.69 9.49
N LEU A 90 -1.79 -20.46 9.38
CA LEU A 90 -1.03 -19.25 9.06
C LEU A 90 -0.53 -18.53 10.31
N VAL A 91 -1.19 -18.70 11.46
CA VAL A 91 -0.76 -18.12 12.73
C VAL A 91 0.30 -19.04 13.35
N PRO A 92 1.57 -18.59 13.50
CA PRO A 92 2.56 -19.40 14.21
C PRO A 92 2.03 -19.70 15.61
N ALA A 93 2.14 -20.95 16.05
CA ALA A 93 1.80 -21.31 17.42
C ALA A 93 2.54 -20.35 18.36
N ARG A 94 1.77 -19.62 19.17
CA ARG A 94 2.31 -18.69 20.17
C ARG A 94 3.03 -19.57 21.20
N HIS A 95 4.35 -19.70 21.09
CA HIS A 95 5.20 -20.31 22.10
C HIS A 95 5.64 -19.26 23.12
#